data_AF-A0A6A0A9G1-F1
#
_entry.id   AF-A0A6A0A9G1-F1
#
_cell.length_a   1.000
_cell.length_b   1.000
_cell.length_c   1.000
_cell.angle_alpha   90.00
_cell.angle_beta   90.00
_cell.angle_gamma   90.00
#
_symmetry.space_group_name_H-M   'P 1'
#
loop_
_entity.id
_entity.type
_entity.pdbx_description
1 polymer ?
#
loop_
_entity_poly.entity_id
_entity_poly.type
_entity_poly.pdbx_seq_one_letter_code
_entity_poly.pdbx_strand_id
1 'polypeptide(L)'
;MEEVRWRCLKRTLCPVLQVPHLTVRTAKPGPNGEQFCWWQCTVKGGREGRDIGAVELAQAVEALGAGEILLNCIDNDGAGQGFDLELVEAVSSAVRIPVIASSGAGSPEHFTQVFKQTGCSAALAAGIFHRREVDISHVKDHMAANALPTRLSCLTPSA
;
A
#
# COMPACT_ATOMS: atom_id res chain seq x y z
N MET A 1 -14.97 -5.23 16.55
CA MET A 1 -13.82 -5.46 15.67
C MET A 1 -13.28 -4.07 15.35
N GLU A 2 -12.30 -3.60 16.13
CA GLU A 2 -11.75 -2.25 15.96
C GLU A 2 -10.85 -2.20 14.73
N GLU A 3 -11.11 -1.22 13.86
CA GLU A 3 -10.31 -0.95 12.67
C GLU A 3 -8.99 -0.31 13.11
N VAL A 4 -7.90 -1.08 13.04
CA VAL A 4 -6.58 -0.60 13.44
C VAL A 4 -5.98 0.23 12.30
N ARG A 5 -6.28 1.54 12.29
CA ARG A 5 -5.76 2.48 11.30
C ARG A 5 -4.37 2.96 11.66
N TRP A 6 -3.35 2.41 11.01
CA TRP A 6 -2.00 2.98 11.07
C TRP A 6 -1.77 3.89 9.88
N ARG A 7 -1.35 5.11 10.18
CA ARG A 7 -0.94 6.07 9.18
C ARG A 7 0.56 6.15 9.21
N CYS A 8 1.14 6.13 8.02
CA CYS A 8 2.38 6.80 7.68
C CYS A 8 3.64 5.97 7.94
N LEU A 9 4.13 5.37 6.86
CA LEU A 9 5.39 4.65 6.75
C LEU A 9 6.41 5.45 5.95
N LYS A 10 7.64 5.55 6.45
CA LYS A 10 8.78 6.19 5.76
C LYS A 10 9.81 5.15 5.36
N ARG A 11 10.15 5.09 4.08
CA ARG A 11 11.16 4.17 3.57
C ARG A 11 12.55 4.54 4.09
N THR A 12 13.21 3.57 4.71
CA THR A 12 14.56 3.71 5.28
C THR A 12 15.48 2.73 4.57
N LEU A 13 16.49 3.27 3.89
CA LEU A 13 17.44 2.52 3.08
C LEU A 13 18.61 2.04 3.95
N CYS A 14 19.10 0.85 3.69
CA CYS A 14 20.15 0.21 4.49
C CYS A 14 21.25 -0.38 3.59
N PRO A 15 22.53 -0.08 3.86
CA PRO A 15 23.65 -0.59 3.08
C PRO A 15 23.97 -2.06 3.36
N VAL A 16 23.52 -2.59 4.51
CA VAL A 16 23.76 -3.98 4.97
C VAL A 16 22.52 -4.55 5.68
N LEU A 17 22.41 -5.88 5.74
CA LEU A 17 21.31 -6.66 6.34
C LEU A 17 21.24 -6.59 7.88
N GLN A 18 21.94 -5.64 8.51
CA GLN A 18 22.29 -5.65 9.93
C GLN A 18 21.62 -4.51 10.70
N VAL A 19 20.32 -4.31 10.46
CA VAL A 19 19.44 -3.45 11.28
C VAL A 19 18.50 -4.35 12.09
N PRO A 20 17.99 -3.92 13.26
CA PRO A 20 17.11 -4.73 14.09
C PRO A 20 15.71 -4.95 13.49
N HIS A 21 15.48 -4.46 12.28
CA HIS A 21 14.21 -4.51 11.57
C HIS A 21 14.31 -5.43 10.34
N LEU A 22 13.18 -6.01 9.96
CA LEU A 22 12.99 -6.82 8.78
C LEU A 22 13.22 -5.95 7.53
N THR A 23 14.26 -6.33 6.79
CA THR A 23 14.64 -5.63 5.55
C THR A 23 14.21 -6.42 4.33
N VAL A 24 13.83 -5.70 3.29
CA VAL A 24 13.47 -6.22 1.98
C VAL A 24 14.45 -5.69 0.96
N ARG A 25 14.86 -6.55 0.02
CA ARG A 25 15.70 -6.12 -1.10
C ARG A 25 14.90 -5.19 -2.02
N THR A 26 15.39 -3.99 -2.25
CA THR A 26 14.73 -2.98 -3.09
C THR A 26 15.21 -3.06 -4.53
N ALA A 27 14.28 -2.94 -5.47
CA ALA A 27 14.57 -2.77 -6.90
C ALA A 27 15.11 -1.37 -7.22
N LYS A 28 14.86 -0.39 -6.33
CA LYS A 28 15.36 0.99 -6.42
C LYS A 28 16.47 1.19 -5.39
N PRO A 29 17.77 1.13 -5.79
CA PRO A 29 18.87 1.36 -4.87
C PRO A 29 18.83 2.76 -4.25
N GLY A 30 19.37 2.88 -3.05
CA GLY A 30 19.53 4.16 -2.40
C GLY A 30 20.61 5.06 -3.04
N PRO A 31 20.70 6.34 -2.61
CA PRO A 31 21.63 7.30 -3.18
C PRO A 31 23.11 6.89 -2.98
N ASN A 32 23.40 6.02 -2.01
CA ASN A 32 24.74 5.49 -1.75
C ASN A 32 24.89 4.02 -2.15
N GLY A 33 23.94 3.47 -2.94
CA GLY A 33 23.95 2.08 -3.37
C GLY A 33 23.32 1.10 -2.37
N GLU A 34 22.55 1.58 -1.39
CA GLU A 34 21.80 0.73 -0.47
C GLU A 34 20.84 -0.20 -1.23
N GLN A 35 20.97 -1.51 -1.05
CA GLN A 35 20.16 -2.51 -1.77
C GLN A 35 18.98 -3.04 -0.95
N PHE A 36 18.90 -2.65 0.33
CA PHE A 36 17.87 -3.09 1.24
C PHE A 36 17.12 -1.89 1.79
N CYS A 37 15.85 -2.09 2.12
CA CYS A 37 15.05 -1.09 2.80
C CYS A 37 14.13 -1.72 3.84
N TRP A 38 13.69 -0.92 4.79
CA TRP A 38 12.58 -1.21 5.69
C TRP A 38 11.72 0.05 5.81
N TRP A 39 10.52 -0.07 6.36
CA TRP A 39 9.60 1.06 6.47
C TRP A 39 9.38 1.42 7.93
N GLN A 40 9.82 2.60 8.32
CA GLN A 40 9.67 3.11 9.68
C GLN A 40 8.23 3.57 9.91
N CYS A 41 7.61 3.10 10.99
CA CYS A 41 6.28 3.59 11.38
C CYS A 41 6.35 4.97 12.01
N THR A 42 5.27 5.72 11.83
CA THR A 42 5.12 7.05 12.43
C THR A 42 3.79 7.19 13.14
N VAL A 43 3.70 8.19 14.00
CA VAL A 43 2.51 8.56 14.77
C VAL A 43 2.24 10.07 14.63
N LYS A 44 1.17 10.56 15.28
CA LYS A 44 0.73 11.97 15.19
C LYS A 44 0.53 12.47 13.76
N GLY A 45 0.08 11.59 12.87
CA GLY A 45 -0.17 11.89 11.46
C GLY A 45 1.11 12.08 10.66
N GLY A 46 2.10 11.19 10.80
CA GLY A 46 3.34 11.25 10.01
C GLY A 46 4.45 12.10 10.60
N ARG A 47 4.20 12.83 11.69
CA ARG A 47 5.12 13.86 12.22
C ARG A 47 6.17 13.32 13.19
N GLU A 48 5.95 12.14 13.75
CA GLU A 48 6.84 11.56 14.76
C GLU A 48 7.14 10.10 14.42
N GLY A 49 8.41 9.80 14.15
CA GLY A 49 8.88 8.43 13.90
C GLY A 49 8.93 7.58 15.17
N ARG A 50 8.75 6.27 14.99
CA ARG A 50 8.95 5.25 16.01
C ARG A 50 9.97 4.25 15.49
N ASP A 51 10.80 3.72 16.38
CA ASP A 51 11.77 2.69 16.02
C ASP A 51 11.09 1.32 15.94
N ILE A 52 10.16 1.20 14.98
CA ILE A 52 9.39 0.00 14.71
C ILE A 52 9.12 -0.08 13.21
N GLY A 53 9.43 -1.23 12.61
CA GLY A 53 9.17 -1.48 11.21
C GLY A 53 7.71 -1.82 10.92
N ALA A 54 7.28 -1.53 9.69
CA ALA A 54 5.92 -1.74 9.23
C ALA A 54 5.49 -3.22 9.29
N VAL A 55 6.41 -4.12 8.96
CA VAL A 55 6.14 -5.55 8.87
C VAL A 55 5.97 -6.15 10.27
N GLU A 56 6.85 -5.77 11.19
CA GLU A 56 6.81 -6.17 12.60
C GLU A 56 5.56 -5.64 13.29
N LEU A 57 5.20 -4.38 13.02
CA LEU A 57 3.97 -3.81 13.52
C LEU A 57 2.75 -4.55 12.96
N ALA A 58 2.73 -4.85 11.66
CA ALA A 58 1.64 -5.59 11.03
C ALA A 58 1.42 -6.97 11.67
N GLN A 59 2.51 -7.73 11.90
CA GLN A 59 2.45 -9.02 12.59
C GLN A 59 1.98 -8.88 14.04
N ALA A 60 2.47 -7.86 14.76
CA ALA A 60 2.07 -7.63 16.14
C ALA A 60 0.58 -7.28 16.26
N VAL A 61 0.05 -6.41 15.39
CA VAL A 61 -1.36 -6.01 15.46
C VAL A 61 -2.30 -7.13 15.01
N GLU A 62 -1.89 -7.96 14.05
CA GLU A 62 -2.61 -9.20 13.72
C GLU A 62 -2.69 -10.12 14.94
N ALA A 63 -1.57 -10.35 15.63
CA ALA A 63 -1.54 -11.18 16.84
C ALA A 63 -2.40 -10.62 17.99
N LEU A 64 -2.57 -9.30 18.04
CA LEU A 64 -3.46 -8.61 18.98
C LEU A 64 -4.94 -8.63 18.57
N GLY A 65 -5.28 -9.16 17.39
CA GLY A 65 -6.65 -9.34 16.91
C GLY A 65 -7.17 -8.26 15.97
N ALA A 66 -6.28 -7.51 15.30
CA ALA A 66 -6.68 -6.64 14.20
C ALA A 66 -7.36 -7.46 13.08
N GLY A 67 -8.42 -6.92 12.47
CA GLY A 67 -9.17 -7.60 11.41
C GLY A 67 -8.79 -7.20 9.98
N GLU A 68 -8.11 -6.06 9.81
CA GLU A 68 -7.68 -5.50 8.53
C GLU A 68 -6.60 -4.44 8.76
N ILE A 69 -5.71 -4.25 7.78
CA ILE A 69 -4.67 -3.23 7.79
C ILE A 69 -4.91 -2.23 6.67
N LEU A 70 -5.10 -0.96 7.02
CA LEU A 70 -5.03 0.16 6.07
C LEU A 70 -3.58 0.64 5.95
N LEU A 71 -2.92 0.29 4.85
CA LEU A 71 -1.49 0.50 4.66
C LEU A 71 -1.21 1.81 3.90
N ASN A 72 -0.81 2.84 4.63
CA ASN A 72 -0.53 4.17 4.08
C ASN A 72 0.98 4.44 3.91
N CYS A 73 1.43 4.66 2.67
CA CYS A 73 2.79 5.13 2.37
C CYS A 73 2.86 6.67 2.38
N ILE A 74 3.73 7.26 3.22
CA ILE A 74 3.93 8.73 3.27
C ILE A 74 4.61 9.21 2.00
N ASP A 75 5.66 8.50 1.60
CA ASP A 75 6.55 8.94 0.52
C ASP A 75 5.82 9.03 -0.83
N ASN A 76 4.74 8.25 -0.98
CA ASN A 76 3.89 8.26 -2.17
C ASN A 76 2.61 9.09 -1.99
N ASP A 77 2.33 9.64 -0.82
CA ASP A 77 1.09 10.40 -0.59
C ASP A 77 1.07 11.69 -1.41
N GLY A 78 -0.03 11.90 -2.15
CA GLY A 78 -0.18 13.03 -3.08
C GLY A 78 0.74 13.02 -4.31
N ALA A 79 1.68 12.08 -4.45
CA ALA A 79 2.66 12.06 -5.55
C ALA A 79 2.05 11.66 -6.91
N GLY A 80 0.99 10.83 -6.89
CA GLY A 80 0.35 10.34 -8.12
C GLY A 80 1.24 9.40 -8.96
N GLN A 81 2.28 8.81 -8.37
CA GLN A 81 3.27 7.95 -9.05
C GLN A 81 3.06 6.45 -8.85
N GLY A 82 1.92 6.06 -8.30
CA GLY A 82 1.56 4.67 -7.99
C GLY A 82 1.77 4.31 -6.52
N PHE A 83 1.23 3.15 -6.14
CA PHE A 83 1.40 2.59 -4.81
C PHE A 83 2.85 2.14 -4.58
N ASP A 84 3.28 2.07 -3.31
CA ASP A 84 4.56 1.44 -2.96
C ASP A 84 4.38 -0.09 -2.97
N LEU A 85 4.71 -0.72 -4.10
CA LEU A 85 4.47 -2.15 -4.31
C LEU A 85 5.34 -3.02 -3.43
N GLU A 86 6.57 -2.62 -3.16
CA GLU A 86 7.46 -3.38 -2.28
C GLU A 86 6.94 -3.37 -0.84
N LEU A 87 6.42 -2.23 -0.40
CA LEU A 87 5.79 -2.12 0.92
C LEU A 87 4.54 -2.99 1.01
N VAL A 88 3.64 -2.86 0.03
CA VAL A 88 2.37 -3.60 0.01
C VAL A 88 2.64 -5.09 -0.04
N GLU A 89 3.56 -5.55 -0.88
CA GLU A 89 3.97 -6.95 -0.93
C GLU A 89 4.60 -7.43 0.38
N ALA A 90 5.54 -6.67 0.95
CA ALA A 90 6.20 -7.04 2.20
C ALA A 90 5.21 -7.21 3.37
N VAL A 91 4.23 -6.33 3.48
CA VAL A 91 3.22 -6.40 4.55
C VAL A 91 2.19 -7.49 4.27
N SER A 92 1.63 -7.54 3.05
CA SER A 92 0.60 -8.54 2.71
C SER A 92 1.12 -9.98 2.73
N SER A 93 2.40 -10.21 2.44
CA SER A 93 3.03 -11.53 2.58
C SER A 93 3.41 -11.89 4.03
N ALA A 94 3.39 -10.94 4.96
CA ALA A 94 3.75 -11.16 6.36
C ALA A 94 2.57 -11.43 7.29
N VAL A 95 1.34 -11.12 6.87
CA VAL A 95 0.11 -11.29 7.66
C VAL A 95 -0.93 -12.09 6.88
N ARG A 96 -1.97 -12.58 7.57
CA ARG A 96 -3.11 -13.32 6.99
C ARG A 96 -4.38 -12.48 6.89
N ILE A 97 -4.46 -11.37 7.61
CA ILE A 97 -5.57 -10.43 7.54
C ILE A 97 -5.51 -9.55 6.28
N PRO A 98 -6.67 -9.07 5.76
CA PRO A 98 -6.71 -8.22 4.58
C PRO A 98 -5.85 -6.96 4.71
N VAL A 99 -5.18 -6.59 3.62
CA VAL A 99 -4.37 -5.38 3.52
C VAL A 99 -4.93 -4.48 2.43
N ILE A 100 -5.26 -3.24 2.80
CA ILE A 100 -5.69 -2.18 1.88
C ILE A 100 -4.46 -1.34 1.50
N ALA A 101 -4.06 -1.37 0.24
CA ALA A 101 -3.03 -0.47 -0.29
C ALA A 101 -3.58 0.96 -0.39
N SER A 102 -2.92 1.93 0.25
CA SER A 102 -3.32 3.34 0.23
C SER A 102 -2.14 4.24 -0.16
N SER A 103 -2.50 5.34 -0.84
CA SER A 103 -1.63 6.45 -1.24
C SER A 103 -0.75 6.20 -2.47
N GLY A 104 -0.62 7.24 -3.29
CA GLY A 104 0.15 7.23 -4.53
C GLY A 104 -0.62 6.96 -5.82
N ALA A 105 -1.85 6.44 -5.77
CA ALA A 105 -2.66 6.25 -6.97
C ALA A 105 -2.81 7.56 -7.78
N GLY A 106 -2.71 7.44 -9.09
CA GLY A 106 -2.59 8.54 -10.05
C GLY A 106 -3.34 8.24 -11.36
N SER A 107 -3.36 6.96 -11.75
CA SER A 107 -4.06 6.48 -12.93
C SER A 107 -4.69 5.09 -12.70
N PRO A 108 -5.59 4.62 -13.59
CA PRO A 108 -6.14 3.26 -13.55
C PRO A 108 -5.10 2.13 -13.55
N GLU A 109 -3.97 2.34 -14.23
CA GLU A 109 -2.87 1.39 -14.33
C GLU A 109 -2.26 1.09 -12.95
N HIS A 110 -2.18 2.09 -12.06
CA HIS A 110 -1.65 1.89 -10.70
C HIS A 110 -2.48 0.88 -9.89
N PHE A 111 -3.81 0.84 -10.09
CA PHE A 111 -4.67 -0.17 -9.46
C PHE A 111 -4.41 -1.56 -10.03
N THR A 112 -4.32 -1.67 -11.34
CA THR A 112 -4.05 -2.96 -11.98
C THR A 112 -2.68 -3.50 -11.59
N GLN A 113 -1.69 -2.61 -11.48
CA GLN A 113 -0.34 -2.96 -11.07
C GLN A 113 -0.30 -3.50 -9.64
N VAL A 114 -0.94 -2.81 -8.68
CA VAL A 114 -0.91 -3.26 -7.27
C VAL A 114 -1.60 -4.60 -7.08
N PHE A 115 -2.74 -4.85 -7.74
CA PHE A 115 -3.44 -6.14 -7.65
C PHE A 115 -2.73 -7.29 -8.39
N LYS A 116 -1.94 -7.00 -9.44
CA LYS A 116 -1.19 -8.03 -10.16
C LYS A 116 0.14 -8.38 -9.51
N GLN A 117 0.75 -7.43 -8.80
CA GLN A 117 2.12 -7.56 -8.29
C GLN A 117 2.19 -7.77 -6.78
N THR A 118 1.07 -7.68 -6.06
CA THR A 118 1.05 -7.79 -4.59
C THR A 118 -0.12 -8.61 -4.07
N GLY A 119 -0.03 -9.07 -2.82
CA GLY A 119 -1.10 -9.75 -2.10
C GLY A 119 -2.22 -8.86 -1.52
N CYS A 120 -2.34 -7.58 -1.92
CA CYS A 120 -3.34 -6.69 -1.33
C CYS A 120 -4.78 -7.14 -1.62
N SER A 121 -5.67 -6.91 -0.66
CA SER A 121 -7.10 -7.27 -0.77
C SER A 121 -7.96 -6.12 -1.31
N ALA A 122 -7.52 -4.88 -1.11
CA ALA A 122 -8.18 -3.69 -1.62
C ALA A 122 -7.18 -2.56 -1.91
N ALA A 123 -7.61 -1.59 -2.70
CA ALA A 123 -6.84 -0.40 -3.01
C ALA A 123 -7.70 0.85 -2.74
N LEU A 124 -7.14 1.81 -2.01
CA LEU A 124 -7.76 3.07 -1.63
C LEU A 124 -7.05 4.23 -2.32
N ALA A 125 -7.82 5.12 -2.93
CA ALA A 125 -7.36 6.39 -3.43
C ALA A 125 -8.34 7.50 -3.05
N ALA A 126 -7.83 8.70 -2.78
CA ALA A 126 -8.64 9.86 -2.42
C ALA A 126 -8.44 11.02 -3.41
N GLY A 127 -7.21 11.51 -3.56
CA GLY A 127 -6.90 12.72 -4.33
C GLY A 127 -7.42 12.70 -5.78
N ILE A 128 -7.18 11.61 -6.50
CA ILE A 128 -7.56 11.47 -7.91
C ILE A 128 -9.08 11.51 -8.14
N PHE A 129 -9.86 10.99 -7.18
CA PHE A 129 -11.32 10.97 -7.26
C PHE A 129 -11.92 12.31 -6.82
N HIS A 130 -11.38 12.93 -5.77
CA HIS A 130 -11.83 14.25 -5.32
C HIS A 130 -11.56 15.35 -6.35
N ARG A 131 -10.43 15.27 -7.08
CA ARG A 131 -10.09 16.20 -8.16
C ARG A 131 -10.72 15.83 -9.51
N ARG A 132 -11.44 14.71 -9.60
CA ARG A 132 -12.06 14.18 -10.83
C ARG A 132 -11.05 14.01 -11.98
N GLU A 133 -9.81 13.67 -11.63
CA GLU A 133 -8.75 13.37 -12.62
C GLU A 133 -8.99 12.01 -13.26
N VAL A 134 -9.54 11.07 -12.48
CA VAL A 134 -9.87 9.72 -12.91
C VAL A 134 -11.23 9.36 -12.34
N ASP A 135 -12.15 8.86 -13.16
CA ASP A 135 -13.43 8.32 -12.70
C ASP A 135 -13.27 6.89 -12.16
N ILE A 136 -14.05 6.55 -11.12
CA ILE A 136 -14.07 5.18 -10.57
C ILE A 136 -14.50 4.17 -11.64
N SER A 137 -15.38 4.55 -12.57
CA SER A 137 -15.76 3.69 -13.71
C SER A 137 -14.56 3.34 -14.57
N HIS A 138 -13.74 4.32 -14.95
CA HIS A 138 -12.54 4.08 -15.75
C HIS A 138 -11.54 3.15 -15.04
N VAL A 139 -11.39 3.28 -13.71
CA VAL A 139 -10.57 2.33 -12.94
C VAL A 139 -11.14 0.91 -13.05
N LYS A 140 -12.45 0.75 -12.86
CA LYS A 140 -13.11 -0.56 -12.94
C LYS A 140 -13.03 -1.17 -14.33
N ASP A 141 -13.25 -0.38 -15.37
CA ASP A 141 -13.19 -0.81 -16.77
C ASP A 141 -11.78 -1.25 -17.14
N HIS A 142 -10.76 -0.48 -16.73
CA HIS A 142 -9.36 -0.83 -16.95
C HIS A 142 -8.98 -2.12 -16.21
N MET A 143 -9.43 -2.29 -14.97
CA MET A 143 -9.21 -3.52 -14.20
C MET A 143 -9.89 -4.73 -14.86
N ALA A 144 -11.15 -4.58 -15.28
CA ALA A 144 -11.90 -5.64 -15.96
C ALA A 144 -11.23 -6.05 -17.29
N ALA A 145 -10.78 -5.08 -18.10
CA ALA A 145 -10.01 -5.33 -19.32
C ALA A 145 -8.68 -6.08 -19.06
N ASN A 146 -8.16 -5.98 -17.83
CA ASN A 146 -6.95 -6.66 -17.36
C ASN A 146 -7.22 -7.98 -16.62
N ALA A 147 -8.43 -8.53 -16.76
CA ALA A 147 -8.89 -9.77 -16.12
C ALA A 147 -8.89 -9.73 -14.57
N LEU A 148 -8.99 -8.53 -13.98
CA LEU A 148 -9.19 -8.36 -12.54
C LEU A 148 -10.69 -8.18 -12.25
N PRO A 149 -11.27 -8.98 -11.35
CA PRO A 149 -12.67 -8.87 -11.01
C PRO A 149 -12.95 -7.54 -10.30
N THR A 150 -13.96 -6.82 -10.75
CA THR A 150 -14.47 -5.63 -10.07
C THR A 150 -15.95 -5.76 -9.83
N ARG A 151 -16.44 -5.05 -8.80
CA ARG A 151 -17.89 -4.94 -8.58
C ARG A 151 -18.48 -4.05 -9.68
N LEU A 152 -19.03 -4.67 -10.71
CA LEU A 152 -19.87 -3.99 -11.69
C LEU A 152 -21.06 -3.39 -10.95
N SER A 153 -21.31 -2.10 -11.14
CA SER A 153 -22.59 -1.52 -10.74
C SER A 153 -23.66 -2.18 -11.61
N CYS A 154 -24.65 -2.80 -10.98
CA CYS A 154 -25.84 -3.31 -11.66
C CYS A 154 -26.57 -2.14 -12.31
N LEU A 155 -26.22 -1.80 -13.55
CA LEU A 155 -26.96 -0.93 -14.44
C LEU A 155 -26.89 -1.53 -15.84
N THR A 156 -27.47 -2.70 -16.02
CA THR A 156 -28.01 -3.06 -17.32
C THR A 156 -29.40 -2.43 -17.41
N PRO A 157 -29.66 -1.51 -18.36
CA PRO A 157 -31.00 -1.48 -18.93
C PRO A 157 -31.16 -2.84 -19.63
N SER A 158 -32.16 -3.60 -19.21
CA SER A 158 -32.62 -4.75 -19.98
C SER A 158 -32.96 -4.26 -21.40
N ALA A 159 -32.34 -4.85 -22.42
CA ALA A 159 -32.81 -4.81 -23.79
C ALA A 159 -32.70 -6.22 -24.37
#